data_AF-A0A976LB66-F1
#
_entry.id   AF-A0A976LB66-F1
#
_cell.length_a   1.000
_cell.length_b   1.000
_cell.length_c   1.000
_cell.angle_alpha   90.00
_cell.angle_beta   90.00
_cell.angle_gamma   90.00
#
_symmetry.space_group_name_H-M   'P 1'
#
loop_
_entity.id
_entity.type
_entity.pdbx_description
1 polymer ?
#
loop_
_entity_poly.entity_id
_entity_poly.type
_entity_poly.pdbx_seq_one_letter_code
_entity_poly.pdbx_strand_id
1 'polypeptide(L)' 'NIFGSGGAKRTALELDIPFLGEVPLQIPIREHGDAGTTEANFDDPLARPFFEAICQRLVETIASRHAAKPPLPSLAVL' A
#
# COMPACT_ATOMS: atom_id res chain seq x y z
N ASN A 1 15.04 21.15 0.28
CA ASN A 1 13.86 20.41 0.74
C ASN A 1 13.97 20.27 2.25
N ILE A 2 13.01 20.77 3.05
CA ILE A 2 13.10 20.76 4.53
C ILE A 2 12.69 19.42 5.15
N PHE A 3 12.03 18.57 4.37
CA PHE A 3 11.62 17.23 4.79
C PHE A 3 12.58 16.17 4.26
N GLY A 4 12.85 15.16 5.08
CA GLY A 4 13.59 13.96 4.66
C GLY A 4 12.75 13.05 3.76
N SER A 5 13.39 12.26 2.92
CA SER A 5 12.73 11.28 2.04
C SER A 5 13.30 9.87 2.24
N GLY A 6 12.53 8.85 1.86
CA GLY A 6 12.97 7.45 1.82
C GLY A 6 13.13 6.75 3.18
N GLY A 7 12.81 7.40 4.30
CA GLY A 7 12.92 6.80 5.64
C GLY A 7 12.11 5.50 5.77
N ALA A 8 10.84 5.53 5.39
CA ALA A 8 9.97 4.34 5.42
C ALA A 8 10.50 3.20 4.53
N LYS A 9 11.02 3.51 3.34
CA LYS A 9 11.59 2.50 2.43
C LYS A 9 12.84 1.85 3.03
N ARG A 10 13.71 2.63 3.66
CA ARG A 10 14.91 2.13 4.34
C ARG A 10 14.53 1.24 5.52
N THR A 11 13.60 1.67 6.38
CA THR A 11 13.14 0.85 7.50
C THR A 11 12.45 -0.44 7.04
N ALA A 12 11.67 -0.40 5.96
CA ALA A 12 11.07 -1.61 5.39
C ALA A 12 12.14 -2.62 4.94
N LEU A 13 13.23 -2.13 4.33
CA LEU A 13 14.38 -2.95 3.96
C LEU A 13 15.09 -3.53 5.19
N GLU A 14 15.32 -2.72 6.23
CA GLU A 14 15.96 -3.13 7.48
C GLU A 14 15.16 -4.22 8.23
N LEU A 15 13.84 -4.15 8.16
CA LEU A 15 12.93 -5.10 8.82
C LEU A 15 12.55 -6.31 7.94
N ASP A 16 13.04 -6.38 6.70
CA ASP A 16 12.64 -7.37 5.70
C ASP A 16 11.10 -7.48 5.53
N ILE A 17 10.44 -6.33 5.44
CA ILE A 17 8.98 -6.25 5.22
C ILE A 17 8.66 -5.57 3.88
N PRO A 18 7.52 -5.92 3.24
CA PRO A 18 7.14 -5.29 1.98
C PRO A 18 6.93 -3.77 2.11
N PHE A 19 7.63 -3.00 1.29
CA PHE A 19 7.39 -1.57 1.12
C PHE A 19 6.29 -1.34 0.08
N LEU A 20 5.13 -0.82 0.51
CA LEU A 20 3.96 -0.65 -0.36
C LEU A 20 4.03 0.60 -1.25
N GLY A 21 4.74 1.65 -0.84
CA GLY A 21 4.86 2.89 -1.60
C GLY A 21 5.03 4.11 -0.72
N GLU A 22 5.14 5.27 -1.35
CA GLU A 22 5.18 6.58 -0.70
C GLU A 22 3.97 7.41 -1.11
N VAL A 23 3.59 8.38 -0.28
CA VAL A 23 2.49 9.32 -0.56
C VAL A 23 3.09 10.72 -0.66
N PRO A 24 2.76 11.51 -1.71
CA PRO A 24 3.32 12.84 -1.86
C PRO A 24 2.79 13.79 -0.78
N LEU A 25 3.60 14.76 -0.36
CA LEU A 25 3.21 15.75 0.65
C LEU A 25 2.41 16.88 -0.01
N GLN A 26 1.13 16.63 -0.27
CA GLN A 26 0.19 17.58 -0.89
C GLN A 26 -0.86 18.02 0.14
N ILE A 27 -1.21 19.30 0.17
CA ILE A 27 -2.26 19.83 1.07
C ILE A 27 -3.62 19.16 0.84
N PRO A 28 -4.09 18.94 -0.40
CA PRO A 28 -5.36 18.25 -0.65
C PRO A 28 -5.46 16.87 0.03
N ILE A 29 -4.36 16.12 0.10
CA ILE A 29 -4.35 14.80 0.78
C ILE A 29 -4.68 14.95 2.27
N ARG A 30 -4.19 16.02 2.92
CA ARG A 30 -4.55 16.32 4.31
C ARG A 30 -6.02 16.68 4.42
N GLU A 31 -6.50 17.58 3.57
CA GLU A 31 -7.88 18.06 3.59
C GLU A 31 -8.88 16.93 3.39
N HIS A 32 -8.66 16.06 2.40
CA HIS A 32 -9.47 14.86 2.16
C HIS A 32 -9.41 13.88 3.35
N GLY A 33 -8.25 13.74 3.99
CA GLY A 33 -8.08 12.92 5.19
C GLY A 33 -8.87 13.44 6.39
N ASP A 34 -8.72 14.74 6.69
CA ASP A 34 -9.39 15.40 7.82
C ASP A 34 -10.92 15.45 7.61
N ALA A 35 -11.37 15.56 6.35
CA ALA A 35 -12.79 15.51 5.99
C ALA A 35 -13.37 14.08 5.92
N GLY A 36 -12.55 13.04 6.02
CA GLY A 36 -12.99 11.64 5.87
C GLY A 36 -13.40 11.25 4.46
N THR A 37 -12.89 11.94 3.44
CA THR A 37 -13.20 11.77 2.00
C THR A 37 -11.95 11.36 1.21
N THR A 38 -11.16 10.43 1.76
CA THR A 38 -9.87 10.01 1.17
C THR A 38 -9.96 9.44 -0.24
N GLU A 39 -11.15 9.00 -0.68
CA GLU A 39 -11.43 8.56 -2.04
C GLU A 39 -11.18 9.66 -3.08
N ALA A 40 -11.36 10.93 -2.71
CA ALA A 40 -11.09 12.07 -3.59
C ALA A 40 -9.60 12.17 -3.98
N ASN A 41 -8.69 11.54 -3.24
CA ASN A 41 -7.27 11.47 -3.61
C ASN A 41 -7.02 10.65 -4.90
N PHE A 42 -7.96 9.80 -5.30
CA PHE A 42 -7.88 9.07 -6.56
C PHE A 42 -8.32 9.91 -7.76
N ASP A 43 -8.99 11.04 -7.55
CA ASP A 43 -9.36 11.96 -8.63
C ASP A 43 -8.26 12.99 -8.94
N ASP A 44 -7.35 13.22 -8.00
CA ASP A 44 -6.19 14.12 -8.17
C ASP A 44 -5.08 13.46 -9.02
N PRO A 45 -4.75 13.99 -10.22
CA PRO A 45 -3.70 13.44 -11.07
C PRO A 45 -2.30 13.37 -10.42
N LEU A 46 -2.02 14.22 -9.43
CA LEU A 46 -0.74 14.25 -8.72
C LEU A 46 -0.66 13.20 -7.60
N ALA A 47 -1.79 12.85 -6.99
CA ALA A 47 -1.86 11.89 -5.90
C ALA A 47 -2.19 10.47 -6.39
N ARG A 48 -3.11 10.35 -7.37
CA ARG A 48 -3.65 9.08 -7.88
C ARG A 48 -2.58 8.03 -8.17
N PRO A 49 -1.48 8.30 -8.91
CA PRO A 49 -0.51 7.27 -9.25
C PRO A 49 0.14 6.61 -8.03
N PHE A 50 0.31 7.36 -6.93
CA PHE A 50 0.90 6.85 -5.70
C PHE A 50 -0.05 5.94 -4.94
N PHE A 51 -1.33 6.33 -4.82
CA PHE A 51 -2.34 5.52 -4.17
C PHE A 51 -2.66 4.25 -4.97
N GLU A 52 -2.78 4.34 -6.31
CA GLU A 52 -2.96 3.17 -7.17
C GLU A 52 -1.80 2.18 -7.05
N ALA A 53 -0.55 2.65 -7.04
CA ALA A 53 0.63 1.81 -6.86
C ALA A 53 0.63 1.09 -5.50
N ILE A 54 0.24 1.78 -4.42
CA ILE A 54 0.10 1.20 -3.08
C ILE A 54 -0.96 0.09 -3.08
N CYS A 55 -2.14 0.35 -3.67
CA CYS A 55 -3.21 -0.64 -3.78
C CYS A 55 -2.78 -1.86 -4.59
N GLN A 56 -2.15 -1.65 -5.75
CA GLN A 56 -1.65 -2.74 -6.59
C GLN A 56 -0.65 -3.62 -5.82
N ARG A 57 0.36 -3.00 -5.20
CA ARG A 57 1.41 -3.73 -4.48
C ARG A 57 0.88 -4.46 -3.25
N LEU A 58 -0.13 -3.89 -2.58
CA LEU A 58 -0.83 -4.56 -1.48
C LEU A 58 -1.51 -5.84 -1.97
N VAL A 59 -2.28 -5.76 -3.06
CA VAL A 59 -2.98 -6.92 -3.64
C VAL A 59 -1.99 -7.99 -4.09
N GLU A 60 -0.92 -7.60 -4.79
CA GLU A 60 0.16 -8.52 -5.21
C GLU A 60 0.80 -9.23 -4.01
N THR A 61 1.07 -8.50 -2.92
CA THR A 61 1.65 -9.05 -1.69
C THR A 61 0.71 -10.05 -1.03
N ILE A 62 -0.59 -9.74 -0.93
CA ILE A 62 -1.60 -10.63 -0.36
C ILE A 62 -1.75 -11.89 -1.22
N ALA A 63 -1.88 -11.72 -2.54
CA ALA A 63 -2.04 -12.83 -3.48
C ALA A 63 -0.82 -13.77 -3.43
N SER A 64 0.39 -13.23 -3.45
CA SER A 64 1.64 -14.01 -3.37
C SER A 64 1.73 -14.79 -2.05
N ARG A 65 1.35 -14.17 -0.92
CA ARG A 65 1.31 -14.85 0.39
C ARG A 65 0.28 -15.97 0.42
N HIS A 66 -0.88 -15.79 -0.22
CA HIS A 66 -1.89 -16.83 -0.32
C HIS A 66 -1.43 -18.00 -1.20
N ALA A 67 -0.82 -17.73 -2.35
CA ALA A 67 -0.32 -18.75 -3.27
C ALA A 67 0.83 -19.59 -2.65
N ALA A 68 1.62 -19.00 -1.75
CA ALA A 68 2.70 -19.70 -1.06
C ALA A 68 2.23 -20.62 0.08
N LYS A 69 0.97 -20.54 0.53
CA LYS A 69 0.44 -21.43 1.57
C LYS A 69 0.15 -22.82 0.96
N PRO A 70 0.56 -23.92 1.62
CA PRO A 70 0.26 -25.25 1.13
C PRO A 70 -1.26 -25.49 1.08
N PRO A 71 -1.77 -26.28 0.12
CA PRO A 71 -3.18 -26.60 0.03
C PRO A 71 -3.65 -27.31 1.30
N LEU A 72 -4.85 -26.98 1.76
CA LEU A 72 -5.47 -27.66 2.89
C LEU A 72 -5.74 -29.12 2.52
N PRO A 73 -5.53 -30.07 3.46
CA PRO A 73 -5.84 -31.47 3.21
C PRO A 73 -7.33 -31.63 2.88
N SER A 74 -7.63 -32.42 1.85
CA SER A 74 -9.00 -32.82 1.53
C SER A 74 -9.45 -33.85 2.57
N LEU A 75 -10.54 -33.54 3.29
CA LEU A 75 -11.25 -34.54 4.08
C LEU A 75 -12.13 -35.36 3.13
N ALA A 76 -11.86 -36.66 3.03
CA ALA A 76 -12.76 -37.58 2.36
C ALA A 76 -14.05 -37.69 3.19
N VAL A 77 -15.17 -37.22 2.65
CA VAL A 77 -16.49 -37.53 3.19
C VAL A 77 -16.88 -38.90 2.62
N LEU A 78 -17.14 -39.86 3.51
CA LEU A 78 -17.62 -41.22 3.19
C LEU A 78 -19.05 -41.19 2.67
#